data_AF-A0A356LAF4-F1
#
_entry.id   AF-A0A356LAF4-F1
#
_cell.length_a   1.000
_cell.length_b   1.000
_cell.length_c   1.000
_cell.angle_alpha   90.00
_cell.angle_beta   90.00
_cell.angle_gamma   90.00
#
_symmetry.space_group_name_H-M   'P 1'
#
loop_
_entity.id
_entity.type
_entity.pdbx_description
1 polymer ?
#
loop_
_entity_poly.entity_id
_entity_poly.type
_entity_poly.pdbx_seq_one_letter_code
_entity_poly.pdbx_strand_id
1 'polypeptide(L)'
;MSTGQWQPIATAPKDGSLFLGWVSAERWSQADGEGSGIGYDVSEHDFCWWNGTPTDGFYENTMGQIGDAQNITHWMPLPAPPGESP
;
A
#
# COMPACT_ATOMS: atom_id res chain seq x y z
N MET A 1 -22.60 -2.75 0.51
CA MET A 1 -21.26 -2.41 -0.01
C MET A 1 -20.56 -3.73 -0.27
N SER A 2 -20.13 -3.98 -1.51
CA SER A 2 -19.48 -5.25 -1.85
C SER A 2 -18.16 -5.33 -1.10
N THR A 3 -18.02 -6.35 -0.25
CA THR A 3 -16.72 -6.78 0.25
C THR A 3 -16.04 -7.60 -0.84
N GLY A 4 -14.74 -7.36 -1.07
CA GLY A 4 -13.82 -8.45 -1.41
C GLY A 4 -13.45 -8.70 -2.87
N GLN A 5 -13.35 -7.69 -3.73
CA GLN A 5 -12.61 -7.86 -4.99
C GLN A 5 -11.53 -6.80 -5.16
N TRP A 6 -10.34 -7.28 -5.51
CA TRP A 6 -9.24 -6.46 -5.95
C TRP A 6 -9.59 -5.71 -7.23
N GLN A 7 -9.27 -4.44 -7.25
CA GLN A 7 -9.48 -3.54 -8.38
C GLN A 7 -8.15 -2.95 -8.85
N PRO A 8 -7.99 -2.61 -10.13
CA PRO A 8 -6.79 -1.93 -10.62
C PRO A 8 -6.55 -0.62 -9.85
N ILE A 9 -5.30 -0.33 -9.49
CA ILE A 9 -4.94 0.88 -8.73
C ILE A 9 -5.39 2.19 -9.40
N ALA A 10 -5.54 2.20 -10.73
CA ALA A 10 -6.03 3.35 -11.48
C ALA A 10 -7.46 3.77 -11.10
N THR A 11 -8.26 2.88 -10.48
CA THR A 11 -9.63 3.17 -10.03
C THR A 11 -9.72 3.51 -8.55
N ALA A 12 -8.59 3.54 -7.83
CA ALA A 12 -8.59 3.80 -6.40
C ALA A 12 -8.96 5.26 -6.07
N PRO A 13 -9.44 5.53 -4.85
CA PRO A 13 -9.76 6.88 -4.41
C PRO A 13 -8.53 7.79 -4.42
N LYS A 14 -8.72 9.02 -4.91
CA LYS A 14 -7.70 10.09 -4.91
C LYS A 14 -8.02 11.22 -3.93
N ASP A 15 -8.77 10.88 -2.88
CA ASP A 15 -9.26 11.80 -1.85
C ASP A 15 -8.47 11.71 -0.54
N GLY A 16 -7.40 10.91 -0.51
CA GLY A 16 -6.57 10.66 0.68
C GLY A 16 -7.13 9.59 1.62
N SER A 17 -8.23 8.92 1.27
CA SER A 17 -8.76 7.80 2.06
C SER A 17 -7.79 6.61 2.07
N LEU A 18 -7.71 5.94 3.23
CA LEU A 18 -6.95 4.70 3.40
C LEU A 18 -7.65 3.51 2.75
N PHE A 19 -6.88 2.65 2.09
CA PHE A 19 -7.33 1.39 1.49
C PHE A 19 -6.26 0.28 1.64
N LEU A 20 -6.62 -0.97 1.36
CA LEU A 20 -5.64 -2.06 1.25
C LEU A 20 -5.07 -2.08 -0.16
N GLY A 21 -3.75 -2.05 -0.30
CA GLY A 21 -3.02 -2.14 -1.55
C GLY A 21 -2.29 -3.47 -1.70
N TRP A 22 -2.14 -3.93 -2.95
CA TRP A 22 -1.23 -5.02 -3.31
C TRP A 22 0.09 -4.43 -3.79
N VAL A 23 1.14 -4.62 -3.00
CA VAL A 23 2.39 -3.86 -3.08
C VAL A 23 3.56 -4.78 -3.37
N SER A 24 4.38 -4.44 -4.36
CA SER A 24 5.74 -4.97 -4.49
C SER A 24 6.74 -3.89 -4.06
N ALA A 25 7.65 -4.22 -3.17
CA ALA A 25 8.71 -3.32 -2.71
C ALA A 25 10.08 -3.99 -2.81
N GLU A 26 11.05 -3.26 -3.32
CA GLU A 26 12.44 -3.69 -3.39
C GLU A 26 13.29 -2.87 -2.42
N ARG A 27 14.09 -3.56 -1.61
CA ARG A 27 15.12 -2.95 -0.77
C ARG A 27 16.51 -3.38 -1.23
N TRP A 28 17.33 -2.39 -1.55
CA TRP A 28 18.72 -2.51 -1.96
C TRP A 28 19.64 -1.93 -0.87
N SER A 29 19.43 -2.26 0.40
CA SER A 29 20.36 -1.83 1.47
C SER A 29 21.59 -2.73 1.57
N GLN A 30 22.76 -2.15 1.86
CA GLN A 30 23.89 -2.91 2.40
C GLN A 30 23.50 -3.56 3.73
N ALA A 31 24.10 -4.71 4.05
CA ALA A 31 23.94 -5.35 5.35
C ALA A 31 24.84 -4.65 6.38
N ASP A 32 24.44 -3.47 6.84
CA ASP A 32 25.21 -2.67 7.81
C ASP A 32 24.40 -2.37 9.08
N GLY A 33 24.24 -3.37 9.95
CA GLY A 33 23.87 -3.20 11.37
C GLY A 33 22.45 -2.72 11.69
N GLU A 34 21.77 -2.08 10.74
CA GLU A 34 20.39 -1.54 10.81
C GLU A 34 19.58 -1.91 9.54
N GLY A 35 20.25 -2.42 8.49
CA GLY A 35 19.64 -2.87 7.25
C GLY A 35 19.27 -4.36 7.26
N SER A 36 18.07 -4.71 6.80
CA SER A 36 17.57 -6.09 6.70
C SER A 36 18.28 -6.96 5.64
N GLY A 37 19.35 -6.46 5.00
CA GLY A 37 19.97 -7.05 3.82
C GLY A 37 19.22 -6.71 2.52
N ILE A 38 19.68 -7.27 1.39
CA ILE A 38 18.96 -7.22 0.10
C ILE A 38 17.67 -8.01 0.29
N GLY A 39 16.56 -7.29 0.44
CA GLY A 39 15.23 -7.86 0.61
C GLY A 39 14.42 -7.59 -0.65
N TYR A 40 14.02 -8.65 -1.34
CA TYR A 40 13.03 -8.57 -2.40
C TYR A 40 11.73 -9.07 -1.79
N ASP A 41 10.86 -8.13 -1.38
CA ASP A 41 9.55 -8.49 -0.89
C ASP A 41 8.53 -8.32 -2.02
N VAL A 42 8.15 -9.47 -2.56
CA VAL A 42 7.19 -9.51 -3.65
C VAL A 42 5.82 -9.69 -3.05
N SER A 43 5.01 -8.64 -3.20
CA SER A 43 3.56 -8.76 -3.18
C SER A 43 2.99 -9.05 -1.79
N GLU A 44 2.97 -8.03 -0.95
CA GLU A 44 2.28 -8.02 0.33
C GLU A 44 1.03 -7.13 0.31
N HIS A 45 0.14 -7.36 1.28
CA HIS A 45 -0.95 -6.45 1.59
C HIS A 45 -0.42 -5.32 2.47
N ASP A 46 -0.68 -4.08 2.10
CA ASP A 46 -0.29 -2.92 2.90
C ASP A 46 -1.40 -1.87 2.93
N PHE A 47 -1.36 -0.96 3.89
CA PHE A 47 -2.22 0.22 3.84
C PHE A 47 -1.65 1.22 2.83
N CYS A 48 -2.53 1.83 2.05
CA CYS A 48 -2.15 2.78 1.02
C CYS A 48 -3.12 3.96 1.00
N TRP A 49 -2.66 5.10 0.48
CA TRP A 49 -3.46 6.30 0.26
C TRP A 49 -2.97 7.08 -0.97
N TRP A 50 -3.76 8.05 -1.40
CA TRP A 50 -3.34 9.04 -2.40
C TRP A 50 -2.65 10.23 -1.71
N ASN A 51 -1.38 10.47 -2.04
CA ASN A 51 -0.61 11.61 -1.55
C ASN A 51 -0.55 12.69 -2.63
N GLY A 52 -1.12 13.86 -2.34
CA GLY A 52 -1.13 15.01 -3.24
C GLY A 52 -2.54 15.52 -3.54
N THR A 53 -2.66 16.30 -4.61
CA THR A 53 -3.94 16.80 -5.12
C THR A 53 -4.61 15.76 -6.01
N PRO A 54 -5.94 15.80 -6.24
CA PRO A 54 -6.62 14.79 -7.07
C PRO A 54 -6.08 14.65 -8.50
N THR A 55 -5.45 15.70 -9.04
CA THR A 55 -4.86 15.73 -10.39
C THR A 55 -3.35 15.58 -10.42
N ASP A 56 -2.68 15.79 -9.29
CA ASP A 56 -1.22 15.80 -9.18
C ASP A 56 -0.83 15.20 -7.84
N GLY A 57 -0.50 13.91 -7.88
CA GLY A 57 -0.23 13.07 -6.72
C GLY A 57 0.15 11.66 -7.14
N PHE A 58 0.40 10.81 -6.15
CA PHE A 58 0.78 9.41 -6.35
C PHE A 58 0.18 8.54 -5.24
N TYR A 59 0.09 7.24 -5.49
CA TYR A 59 -0.27 6.29 -4.45
C TYR A 59 0.96 5.97 -3.60
N GLU A 60 0.78 6.08 -2.29
CA GLU A 60 1.80 5.82 -1.29
C GLU A 60 1.34 4.66 -0.38
N ASN A 61 2.29 3.89 0.14
CA ASN A 61 2.04 2.76 1.02
C ASN A 61 2.61 3.02 2.44
N THR A 62 2.30 2.16 3.40
CA THR A 62 2.77 2.28 4.79
C THR A 62 3.95 1.39 5.15
N MET A 63 4.50 0.65 4.19
CA MET A 63 5.82 0.05 4.23
C MET A 63 6.87 1.17 4.33
N GLY A 64 6.98 1.77 5.51
CA GLY A 64 7.89 2.87 5.80
C GLY A 64 9.33 2.54 5.42
N GLN A 65 10.14 3.57 5.13
CA GLN A 65 11.60 3.59 4.92
C GLN A 65 12.30 2.39 4.19
N ILE A 66 11.59 1.53 3.46
CA ILE A 66 12.13 0.23 2.99
C ILE A 66 11.90 0.00 1.49
N GLY A 67 11.83 1.05 0.68
CA GLY A 67 11.66 0.90 -0.77
C GLY A 67 12.60 1.77 -1.56
N ASP A 68 13.72 1.21 -2.01
CA ASP A 68 14.48 1.83 -3.12
C ASP A 68 13.63 1.86 -4.40
N ALA A 69 12.70 0.89 -4.53
CA ALA A 69 11.61 0.91 -5.49
C ALA A 69 10.32 0.34 -4.88
N GLN A 70 9.17 0.90 -5.23
CA GLN A 70 7.86 0.41 -4.81
C GLN A 70 6.85 0.52 -5.95
N ASN A 71 5.90 -0.40 -5.98
CA ASN A 71 4.79 -0.38 -6.94
C ASN A 71 3.50 -0.92 -6.31
N ILE A 72 2.41 -0.19 -6.49
CA ILE A 72 1.08 -0.55 -6.00
C ILE A 72 0.23 -0.86 -7.23
N THR A 73 -0.29 -2.08 -7.33
CA THR A 73 -0.94 -2.55 -8.57
C THR A 73 -2.45 -2.68 -8.44
N HIS A 74 -2.93 -3.02 -7.24
CA HIS A 74 -4.33 -3.25 -6.97
C HIS A 74 -4.73 -2.68 -5.62
N TRP A 75 -6.02 -2.40 -5.47
CA TRP A 75 -6.60 -1.95 -4.22
C TRP A 75 -7.90 -2.67 -3.89
N MET A 76 -8.27 -2.64 -2.62
CA MET A 76 -9.62 -2.94 -2.15
C MET A 76 -9.96 -2.02 -0.98
N PRO A 77 -11.25 -1.69 -0.76
CA PRO A 77 -11.64 -0.92 0.42
C PRO A 77 -11.26 -1.66 1.70
N LEU A 78 -10.99 -0.90 2.76
CA LEU A 78 -10.85 -1.49 4.09
C LEU A 78 -12.15 -2.25 4.45
N PRO A 79 -12.04 -3.43 5.10
CA PRO A 79 -13.21 -4.09 5.63
C PRO A 79 -13.90 -3.15 6.63
N ALA A 80 -15.23 -3.22 6.69
CA ALA A 80 -15.95 -2.53 7.74
C ALA A 80 -15.38 -2.96 9.10
N PRO A 81 -15.24 -2.04 10.07
CA PRO A 81 -14.84 -2.42 11.41
C PRO A 81 -15.79 -3.50 11.93
N PRO A 82 -15.32 -4.44 12.77
CA PRO A 82 -16.22 -5.34 13.46
C PRO A 82 -17.27 -4.49 14.18
N GLY A 83 -18.54 -4.86 14.05
CA GLY A 83 -19.59 -4.20 14.81
C GLY A 83 -19.28 -4.32 16.31
N GLU A 84 -19.66 -3.32 17.10
CA GLU A 84 -19.70 -3.49 18.54
C GLU A 84 -20.63 -4.66 18.84
N SER A 85 -20.08 -5.78 19.34
CA SER A 85 -20.93 -6.78 20.00
C SER A 85 -21.57 -6.07 21.19
N PRO A 86 -22.91 -6.11 21.35
CA PRO A 86 -23.55 -5.62 22.55
C PRO A 86 -23.07 -6.37 23.81
#